data_AF-A0A1U7CUG2-F1
#
_entry.id   AF-A0A1U7CUG2-F1
#
_cell.length_a   1.000
_cell.length_b   1.000
_cell.length_c   1.000
_cell.angle_alpha   90.00
_cell.angle_beta   90.00
_cell.angle_gamma   90.00
#
_symmetry.space_group_name_H-M   'P 1'
#
loop_
_entity.id
_entity.type
_entity.pdbx_description
1 polymer ?
#
loop_
_entity_poly.entity_id
_entity_poly.type
_entity_poly.pdbx_seq_one_letter_code
_entity_poly.pdbx_strand_id
1 'polypeptide(L)'
;MRRIFPTMLGLAMALTACSTEARAQWGYGNYGGYGGYGWGGWGGAGSTFQGSVAQGLGMMYMGEGSYNKQTAIANSINADTMMRWNQFVYEGQKEATRRYFARRNAEFSKDREAYNTALTRLNENPSRSDIERGDALNAILDQLNDPRIHTSTLRSIDVNVDAKLIREIPFTNASEAITISLEQLKDATRWPRALRDARFAPDQKAFEDAVVQARKEDEEGEIAPETLDKVRQVATDIKVKLGQMPLDDRAETREAQNFVKTLFAMTRMLAKPKVEQVLSELRKFEKTTVGNLLGFMRTFNLRFGPATTPGQRNAYNELFSAMDQVRDKIVAEAKLDDTVTEKAKTAKLHDFFSAMEMDHVEGKKPAATTPPPAPQP
;
A
#
# COMPACT_ATOMS: atom_id res chain seq x y z
N MET A 1 -28.87 29.62 14.24
CA MET A 1 -28.02 30.13 15.34
C MET A 1 -28.74 29.93 16.66
N ARG A 2 -28.33 28.95 17.48
CA ARG A 2 -28.68 28.90 18.91
C ARG A 2 -27.86 27.81 19.62
N ARG A 3 -27.26 28.23 20.75
CA ARG A 3 -26.81 27.43 21.91
C ARG A 3 -25.46 26.71 21.81
N ILE A 4 -24.38 27.46 22.04
CA ILE A 4 -23.16 26.98 22.69
C ILE A 4 -23.11 27.69 24.03
N PHE A 5 -23.45 27.03 25.13
CA PHE A 5 -23.06 27.38 26.52
C PHE A 5 -23.58 26.27 27.43
N PRO A 6 -22.77 25.24 27.70
CA PRO A 6 -22.63 24.82 29.09
C PRO A 6 -21.21 24.27 29.41
N THR A 7 -20.14 24.89 28.91
CA THR A 7 -18.76 24.44 29.23
C THR A 7 -17.91 25.44 30.01
N MET A 8 -18.34 26.70 30.16
CA MET A 8 -17.61 27.68 30.99
C MET A 8 -17.95 27.65 32.48
N LEU A 9 -19.07 27.03 32.90
CA LEU A 9 -19.44 27.01 34.32
C LEU A 9 -18.73 25.89 35.12
N GLY A 10 -18.33 24.80 34.46
CA GLY A 10 -17.63 23.67 35.10
C GLY A 10 -16.17 23.95 35.43
N LEU A 11 -15.50 24.80 34.65
CA LEU A 11 -14.09 25.14 34.86
C LEU A 11 -13.90 26.14 36.04
N ALA A 12 -14.90 27.00 36.28
CA ALA A 12 -14.88 27.95 37.39
C ALA A 12 -15.11 27.29 38.76
N MET A 13 -15.90 26.20 38.85
CA MET A 13 -16.10 25.46 40.10
C MET A 13 -14.95 24.51 40.46
N ALA A 14 -14.18 24.02 39.48
CA ALA A 14 -13.02 23.17 39.74
C ALA A 14 -11.81 23.95 40.29
N LEU A 15 -11.71 25.26 40.01
CA LEU A 15 -10.62 26.13 40.50
C LEU A 15 -10.83 26.66 41.92
N THR A 16 -12.04 26.57 42.48
CA THR A 16 -12.32 26.98 43.87
C THR A 16 -12.19 25.85 44.89
N ALA A 17 -12.08 24.58 44.46
CA ALA A 17 -12.01 23.42 45.35
C ALA A 17 -10.59 23.06 45.83
N CYS A 18 -9.55 23.80 45.40
CA CYS A 18 -8.17 23.60 45.83
C CYS A 18 -7.60 24.89 46.44
N SER A 19 -8.26 25.42 47.47
CA SER A 19 -7.63 26.33 48.43
C SER A 19 -7.36 25.56 49.72
N THR A 20 -6.38 24.66 49.66
CA THR A 20 -5.78 24.15 50.90
C THR A 20 -5.03 25.31 51.54
N GLU A 21 -5.50 25.71 52.72
CA GLU A 21 -4.80 26.63 53.61
C GLU A 21 -3.34 26.17 53.76
N ALA A 22 -2.40 27.03 53.36
CA ALA A 22 -1.00 26.88 53.72
C ALA A 22 -0.87 27.16 55.22
N ARG A 23 -1.19 26.17 56.06
CA ARG A 23 -0.89 26.19 57.49
C ARG A 23 0.61 25.93 57.62
N ALA A 24 1.37 26.99 57.87
CA ALA A 24 2.71 26.89 58.43
C ALA A 24 2.60 26.23 59.82
N GLN A 25 2.63 24.90 59.87
CA GLN A 25 2.65 24.13 61.09
C GLN A 25 4.09 24.15 61.62
N TRP A 26 4.44 25.21 62.34
CA TRP A 26 5.65 25.23 63.15
C TRP A 26 5.38 24.43 64.42
N GLY A 27 5.53 23.11 64.30
CA GLY A 27 5.27 22.15 65.36
C GLY A 27 6.12 20.93 65.14
N TYR A 28 7.42 21.03 65.42
CA TYR A 28 8.29 19.87 65.53
C TYR A 28 7.94 19.14 66.84
N GLY A 29 6.98 18.23 66.74
CA GLY A 29 6.61 17.32 67.81
C GLY A 29 7.57 16.14 67.88
N ASN A 30 8.27 16.05 69.01
CA ASN A 30 8.29 14.87 69.87
C ASN A 30 9.18 13.66 69.51
N TYR A 31 10.39 13.64 70.07
CA TYR A 31 11.16 12.48 70.60
C TYR A 31 12.40 13.09 71.27
N GLY A 32 12.70 13.09 72.58
CA GLY A 32 12.13 12.51 73.79
C GLY A 32 13.32 12.39 74.78
N GLY A 33 13.33 13.11 75.91
CA GLY A 33 14.35 12.87 76.96
C GLY A 33 14.74 14.03 77.88
N TYR A 34 13.96 14.22 78.95
CA TYR A 34 14.35 14.58 80.33
C TYR A 34 14.95 15.96 80.71
N GLY A 35 14.25 16.63 81.64
CA GLY A 35 14.72 17.73 82.51
C GLY A 35 14.29 19.12 82.01
N GLY A 36 13.31 19.81 82.57
CA GLY A 36 13.11 20.13 83.98
C GLY A 36 13.19 21.66 84.12
N TYR A 37 12.06 22.32 84.37
CA TYR A 37 11.86 23.69 84.91
C TYR A 37 12.79 24.84 84.45
N GLY A 38 12.18 25.93 83.95
CA GLY A 38 12.85 27.24 83.99
C GLY A 38 12.23 28.33 83.14
N TRP A 39 11.14 28.94 83.62
CA TRP A 39 10.89 30.35 83.31
C TRP A 39 12.02 31.16 83.96
N GLY A 40 12.92 31.76 83.17
CA GLY A 40 13.97 32.61 83.73
C GLY A 40 14.87 33.27 82.69
N GLY A 41 14.86 34.61 82.68
CA GLY A 41 16.04 35.40 82.27
C GLY A 41 15.93 36.14 80.93
N TRP A 42 15.11 37.19 80.88
CA TRP A 42 15.48 38.36 80.08
C TRP A 42 16.73 38.99 80.71
N GLY A 43 17.84 39.00 79.98
CA GLY A 43 19.04 39.75 80.33
C GLY A 43 19.99 39.05 81.29
N GLY A 44 21.20 38.75 80.82
CA GLY A 44 22.36 38.57 81.70
C GLY A 44 23.25 37.37 81.37
N ALA A 45 24.50 37.68 81.02
CA ALA A 45 25.69 36.82 81.01
C ALA A 45 25.84 35.81 79.85
N GLY A 46 26.66 36.18 78.85
CA GLY A 46 27.50 35.20 78.14
C GLY A 46 27.59 35.25 76.62
N SER A 47 26.82 36.09 75.91
CA SER A 47 27.00 36.22 74.45
C SER A 47 28.00 37.33 74.15
N THR A 48 29.23 36.97 73.78
CA THR A 48 30.13 37.91 73.12
C THR A 48 29.48 38.36 71.81
N PHE A 49 29.79 39.56 71.32
CA PHE A 49 29.33 40.04 70.02
C PHE A 49 29.57 38.99 68.92
N GLN A 50 30.71 38.30 69.00
CA GLN A 50 31.08 37.19 68.11
C GLN A 50 30.14 35.97 68.26
N GLY A 51 29.70 35.61 69.47
CA GLY A 51 28.74 34.52 69.71
C GLY A 51 27.35 34.81 69.14
N SER A 52 26.85 36.04 69.26
CA SER A 52 25.58 36.46 68.66
C SER A 52 25.65 36.47 67.13
N VAL A 53 26.78 36.90 66.55
CA VAL A 53 27.04 36.83 65.10
C VAL A 53 27.10 35.37 64.62
N ALA A 54 27.79 34.49 65.37
CA ALA A 54 27.86 33.06 65.03
C ALA A 54 26.48 32.37 65.10
N GLN A 55 25.64 32.74 66.06
CA GLN A 55 24.26 32.24 66.14
C GLN A 55 23.39 32.72 64.96
N GLY A 56 23.55 33.98 64.53
CA GLY A 56 22.91 34.51 63.32
C GLY A 56 23.36 33.81 62.04
N LEU A 57 24.66 33.54 61.91
CA LEU A 57 25.22 32.76 60.80
C LEU A 57 24.71 31.30 60.82
N GLY A 58 24.62 30.67 61.99
CA GLY A 58 24.07 29.33 62.13
C GLY A 58 22.60 29.23 61.70
N MET A 59 21.78 30.22 62.07
CA MET A 59 20.40 30.34 61.59
C MET A 59 20.32 30.57 60.07
N MET A 60 21.23 31.37 59.50
CA MET A 60 21.32 31.58 58.05
C MET A 60 21.65 30.28 57.31
N TYR A 61 22.67 29.53 57.76
CA TYR A 61 23.05 28.25 57.14
C TYR A 61 21.97 27.16 57.31
N MET A 62 21.25 27.14 58.43
CA MET A 62 20.08 26.26 58.58
C MET A 62 18.95 26.66 57.61
N GLY A 63 18.73 27.96 57.41
CA GLY A 63 17.79 28.48 56.41
C GLY A 63 18.18 28.08 54.98
N GLU A 64 19.45 28.22 54.63
CA GLU A 64 20.00 27.83 53.33
C GLU A 64 19.89 26.31 53.10
N GLY A 65 20.22 25.50 54.10
CA GLY A 65 20.05 24.04 54.04
C GLY A 65 18.58 23.63 53.89
N SER A 66 17.66 24.29 54.58
CA SER A 66 16.21 24.08 54.45
C SER A 66 15.72 24.49 53.05
N TYR A 67 16.18 25.62 52.53
CA TYR A 67 15.86 26.10 51.18
C TYR A 67 16.33 25.10 50.12
N ASN A 68 17.60 24.69 50.16
CA ASN A 68 18.16 23.71 49.23
C ASN A 68 17.41 22.36 49.27
N LYS A 69 17.03 21.90 50.47
CA LYS A 69 16.20 20.69 50.63
C LYS A 69 14.83 20.86 49.99
N GLN A 70 14.15 21.98 50.25
CA GLN A 70 12.82 22.24 49.68
C GLN A 70 12.87 22.38 48.16
N THR A 71 13.89 23.05 47.61
CA THR A 71 14.12 23.15 46.17
C THR A 71 14.39 21.78 45.54
N ALA A 72 15.19 20.92 46.18
CA ALA A 72 15.43 19.56 45.71
C ALA A 72 14.15 18.72 45.70
N ILE A 73 13.29 18.85 46.72
CA ILE A 73 11.98 18.18 46.78
C ILE A 73 11.04 18.72 45.69
N ALA A 74 11.00 20.03 45.47
CA ALA A 74 10.20 20.60 44.39
C ALA A 74 10.65 20.11 43.01
N ASN A 75 11.97 20.04 42.78
CA ASN A 75 12.54 19.52 41.54
C ASN A 75 12.24 18.03 41.34
N SER A 76 12.26 17.22 42.40
CA SER A 76 11.92 15.79 42.29
C SER A 76 10.44 15.57 41.99
N ILE A 77 9.54 16.37 42.56
CA ILE A 77 8.11 16.36 42.25
C ILE A 77 7.87 16.77 40.79
N ASN A 78 8.55 17.83 40.32
CA ASN A 78 8.45 18.26 38.92
C ASN A 78 8.97 17.17 37.96
N ALA A 79 10.09 16.54 38.29
CA ALA A 79 10.64 15.43 37.49
C ALA A 79 9.70 14.22 37.44
N ASP A 80 9.14 13.80 38.59
CA ASP A 80 8.17 12.70 38.65
C ASP A 80 6.90 13.02 37.84
N THR A 81 6.42 14.27 37.93
CA THR A 81 5.26 14.73 37.14
C THR A 81 5.54 14.64 35.65
N MET A 82 6.71 15.09 35.19
CA MET A 82 7.09 15.01 33.77
C MET A 82 7.27 13.55 33.30
N MET A 83 7.84 12.69 34.13
CA MET A 83 7.96 11.25 33.82
C MET A 83 6.59 10.60 33.66
N ARG A 84 5.67 10.83 34.60
CA ARG A 84 4.30 10.30 34.53
C ARG A 84 3.52 10.84 33.34
N TRP A 85 3.69 12.12 33.02
CA TRP A 85 3.07 12.72 31.84
C TRP A 85 3.56 12.08 30.55
N ASN A 86 4.88 11.93 30.39
CA ASN A 86 5.46 11.27 29.23
C ASN A 86 4.98 9.82 29.09
N GLN A 87 4.93 9.08 30.20
CA GLN A 87 4.40 7.73 30.23
C GLN A 87 2.93 7.69 29.81
N PHE A 88 2.09 8.58 30.35
CA PHE A 88 0.68 8.66 30.00
C PHE A 88 0.46 8.99 28.52
N VAL A 89 1.21 9.95 27.97
CA VAL A 89 1.13 10.30 26.55
C VAL A 89 1.54 9.11 25.67
N TYR A 90 2.62 8.42 26.03
CA TYR A 90 3.07 7.23 25.31
C TYR A 90 2.03 6.11 25.33
N GLU A 91 1.47 5.78 26.50
CA GLU A 91 0.42 4.78 26.64
C GLU A 91 -0.84 5.17 25.87
N GLY A 92 -1.23 6.45 25.93
CA GLY A 92 -2.35 6.99 25.17
C GLY A 92 -2.16 6.84 23.66
N GLN A 93 -0.97 7.15 23.14
CA GLN A 93 -0.64 6.95 21.73
C GLN A 93 -0.63 5.47 21.34
N LYS A 94 -0.09 4.60 22.20
CA LYS A 94 -0.06 3.15 21.97
C LYS A 94 -1.47 2.56 21.89
N GLU A 95 -2.35 2.92 22.80
CA GLU A 95 -3.76 2.48 22.80
C GLU A 95 -4.55 3.07 21.63
N ALA A 96 -4.34 4.35 21.29
CA ALA A 96 -4.97 4.96 20.11
C ALA A 96 -4.56 4.24 18.81
N THR A 97 -3.27 3.95 18.67
CA THR A 97 -2.69 3.21 17.53
C THR A 97 -3.26 1.80 17.46
N ARG A 98 -3.31 1.08 18.59
CA ARG A 98 -3.92 -0.26 18.68
C ARG A 98 -5.37 -0.26 18.23
N ARG A 99 -6.18 0.70 18.71
CA ARG A 99 -7.60 0.81 18.34
C ARG A 99 -7.79 1.19 16.88
N TYR A 100 -6.92 2.04 16.33
CA TYR A 100 -6.94 2.39 14.92
C TYR A 100 -6.68 1.16 14.04
N PHE A 101 -5.61 0.41 14.30
CA PHE A 101 -5.31 -0.80 13.54
C PHE A 101 -6.34 -1.91 13.74
N ALA A 102 -6.89 -2.07 14.95
CA ALA A 102 -7.95 -3.04 15.20
C ALA A 102 -9.21 -2.75 14.36
N ARG A 103 -9.63 -1.49 14.28
CA ARG A 103 -10.77 -1.07 13.43
C ARG A 103 -10.47 -1.29 11.94
N ARG A 104 -9.31 -0.83 11.49
CA ARG A 104 -8.88 -0.96 10.09
C ARG A 104 -8.78 -2.42 9.66
N ASN A 105 -8.23 -3.29 10.52
CA ASN A 105 -8.15 -4.72 10.23
C ASN A 105 -9.54 -5.38 10.19
N ALA A 106 -10.46 -4.97 11.05
CA ALA A 106 -11.84 -5.47 11.04
C ALA A 106 -12.62 -5.01 9.80
N GLU A 107 -12.36 -3.80 9.30
CA GLU A 107 -12.89 -3.33 8.01
C GLU A 107 -12.32 -4.16 6.86
N PHE A 108 -11.00 -4.30 6.79
CA PHE A 108 -10.35 -5.13 5.76
C PHE A 108 -10.81 -6.58 5.78
N SER A 109 -11.04 -7.18 6.96
CA SER A 109 -11.52 -8.56 7.03
C SER A 109 -12.94 -8.68 6.49
N LYS A 110 -13.83 -7.73 6.83
CA LYS A 110 -15.21 -7.70 6.30
C LYS A 110 -15.23 -7.50 4.80
N ASP A 111 -14.44 -6.57 4.28
CA ASP A 111 -14.37 -6.30 2.83
C ASP A 111 -13.84 -7.51 2.09
N ARG A 112 -12.82 -8.19 2.65
CA ARG A 112 -12.26 -9.42 2.09
C ARG A 112 -13.26 -10.57 2.11
N GLU A 113 -14.00 -10.74 3.22
CA GLU A 113 -15.06 -11.75 3.33
C GLU A 113 -16.16 -11.50 2.31
N ALA A 114 -16.66 -10.26 2.22
CA ALA A 114 -17.68 -9.87 1.24
C ALA A 114 -17.21 -10.11 -0.20
N TYR A 115 -15.97 -9.73 -0.51
CA TYR A 115 -15.34 -9.99 -1.81
C TYR A 115 -15.26 -11.49 -2.10
N ASN A 116 -14.77 -12.29 -1.15
CA ASN A 116 -14.67 -13.74 -1.31
C ASN A 116 -16.04 -14.39 -1.52
N THR A 117 -17.06 -14.00 -0.75
CA THR A 117 -18.43 -14.51 -0.93
C THR A 117 -18.99 -14.14 -2.31
N ALA A 118 -18.75 -12.91 -2.78
CA ALA A 118 -19.16 -12.50 -4.12
C ALA A 118 -18.45 -13.32 -5.20
N LEU A 119 -17.15 -13.57 -5.04
CA LEU A 119 -16.34 -14.38 -5.97
C LEU A 119 -16.80 -15.84 -5.98
N THR A 120 -17.04 -16.45 -4.81
CA THR A 120 -17.58 -17.81 -4.70
C THR A 120 -18.93 -17.91 -5.41
N ARG A 121 -19.83 -16.95 -5.20
CA ARG A 121 -21.12 -16.90 -5.89
C ARG A 121 -20.97 -16.81 -7.40
N LEU A 122 -20.07 -15.95 -7.91
CA LEU A 122 -19.81 -15.82 -9.35
C LEU A 122 -19.27 -17.13 -9.96
N ASN A 123 -18.47 -17.89 -9.21
CA ASN A 123 -17.87 -19.13 -9.70
C ASN A 123 -18.82 -20.33 -9.61
N GLU A 124 -19.60 -20.44 -8.53
CA GLU A 124 -20.44 -21.62 -8.25
C GLU A 124 -21.86 -21.49 -8.81
N ASN A 125 -22.45 -20.30 -8.75
CA ASN A 125 -23.82 -20.07 -9.19
C ASN A 125 -24.03 -18.61 -9.65
N PRO A 126 -23.46 -18.22 -10.80
CA PRO A 126 -23.65 -16.89 -11.32
C PRO A 126 -25.10 -16.67 -11.72
N SER A 127 -25.63 -15.47 -11.43
CA SER A 127 -26.93 -15.09 -11.93
C SER A 127 -26.85 -14.79 -13.44
N ARG A 128 -28.00 -14.83 -14.11
CA ARG A 128 -28.08 -14.43 -15.52
C ARG A 128 -27.50 -13.04 -15.77
N SER A 129 -27.69 -12.10 -14.84
CA SER A 129 -27.12 -10.75 -14.98
C SER A 129 -25.59 -10.75 -14.88
N ASP A 130 -24.97 -11.67 -14.13
CA ASP A 130 -23.50 -11.72 -14.02
C ASP A 130 -22.88 -12.33 -15.28
N ILE A 131 -23.57 -13.29 -15.89
CA ILE A 131 -23.20 -13.83 -17.19
C ILE A 131 -23.29 -12.71 -18.22
N GLU A 132 -24.44 -12.04 -18.33
CA GLU A 132 -24.67 -10.96 -19.32
C GLU A 132 -23.74 -9.75 -19.13
N ARG A 133 -23.29 -9.44 -17.91
CA ARG A 133 -22.30 -8.38 -17.67
C ARG A 133 -20.86 -8.78 -18.01
N GLY A 134 -20.60 -10.07 -18.20
CA GLY A 134 -19.26 -10.60 -18.43
C GLY A 134 -18.51 -10.94 -17.13
N ASP A 135 -19.06 -10.63 -15.96
CA ASP A 135 -18.42 -10.86 -14.65
C ASP A 135 -18.13 -12.35 -14.41
N ALA A 136 -19.10 -13.22 -14.71
CA ALA A 136 -18.93 -14.66 -14.54
C ALA A 136 -17.90 -15.26 -15.51
N LEU A 137 -17.89 -14.78 -16.77
CA LEU A 137 -16.92 -15.18 -17.79
C LEU A 137 -15.50 -14.69 -17.44
N ASN A 138 -15.38 -13.47 -16.92
CA ASN A 138 -14.11 -12.91 -16.44
C ASN A 138 -13.61 -13.64 -15.19
N ALA A 139 -14.50 -14.08 -14.29
CA ALA A 139 -14.12 -14.88 -13.13
C ALA A 139 -13.52 -16.24 -13.54
N ILE A 140 -14.13 -16.93 -14.52
CA ILE A 140 -13.56 -18.15 -15.11
C ILE A 140 -12.25 -17.84 -15.83
N LEU A 141 -12.18 -16.75 -16.61
CA LEU A 141 -10.95 -16.32 -17.29
C LEU A 141 -9.80 -16.10 -16.30
N ASP A 142 -10.04 -15.45 -15.17
CA ASP A 142 -9.04 -15.20 -14.13
C ASP A 142 -8.56 -16.52 -13.49
N GLN A 143 -9.46 -17.49 -13.26
CA GLN A 143 -9.08 -18.83 -12.81
C GLN A 143 -8.24 -19.59 -13.84
N LEU A 144 -8.62 -19.55 -15.11
CA LEU A 144 -7.92 -20.24 -16.20
C LEU A 144 -6.56 -19.59 -16.53
N ASN A 145 -6.41 -18.30 -16.22
CA ASN A 145 -5.16 -17.56 -16.34
C ASN A 145 -4.25 -17.69 -15.11
N ASP A 146 -4.62 -18.48 -14.10
CA ASP A 146 -3.77 -18.72 -12.95
C ASP A 146 -2.39 -19.23 -13.42
N PRO A 147 -1.27 -18.61 -12.99
CA PRO A 147 0.09 -19.02 -13.36
C PRO A 147 0.40 -20.50 -13.09
N ARG A 148 -0.34 -21.16 -12.19
CA ARG A 148 -0.20 -22.58 -11.90
C ARG A 148 -0.71 -23.48 -13.02
N ILE A 149 -1.62 -22.98 -13.85
CA ILE A 149 -2.15 -23.72 -15.00
C ILE A 149 -1.22 -23.46 -16.20
N HIS A 150 -0.50 -24.50 -16.61
CA HIS A 150 0.39 -24.39 -17.77
C HIS A 150 -0.41 -24.13 -19.06
N THR A 151 0.10 -23.23 -19.90
CA THR A 151 -0.54 -22.88 -21.19
C THR A 151 -0.68 -24.06 -22.16
N SER A 152 0.11 -25.12 -21.97
CA SER A 152 -0.01 -26.37 -22.73
C SER A 152 -1.28 -27.13 -22.36
N THR A 153 -1.66 -27.14 -21.08
CA THR A 153 -2.89 -27.77 -20.56
C THR A 153 -4.14 -27.06 -21.09
N LEU A 154 -4.09 -25.73 -21.21
CA LEU A 154 -5.16 -24.96 -21.85
C LEU A 154 -5.31 -25.27 -23.35
N ARG A 155 -4.20 -25.58 -24.02
CA ARG A 155 -4.19 -25.89 -25.46
C ARG A 155 -4.60 -27.32 -25.78
N SER A 156 -4.44 -28.25 -24.85
CA SER A 156 -4.83 -29.65 -25.03
C SER A 156 -6.34 -29.87 -24.92
N ILE A 157 -7.09 -28.89 -24.41
CA ILE A 157 -8.54 -28.99 -24.25
C ILE A 157 -9.23 -28.46 -25.51
N ASP A 158 -9.71 -29.40 -26.32
CA ASP A 158 -10.38 -29.13 -27.60
C ASP A 158 -11.90 -28.97 -27.41
N VAL A 159 -12.31 -27.95 -26.64
CA VAL A 159 -13.71 -27.53 -26.59
C VAL A 159 -13.93 -26.50 -27.69
N ASN A 160 -14.67 -26.94 -28.71
CA ASN A 160 -14.97 -26.14 -29.89
C ASN A 160 -16.15 -25.18 -29.63
N VAL A 161 -15.97 -23.94 -30.07
CA VAL A 161 -16.96 -22.86 -30.03
C VAL A 161 -17.16 -22.35 -31.45
N ASP A 162 -18.41 -22.03 -31.81
CA ASP A 162 -18.71 -21.42 -33.10
C ASP A 162 -18.05 -20.02 -33.19
N ALA A 163 -17.29 -19.80 -34.26
CA ALA A 163 -16.63 -18.52 -34.48
C ALA A 163 -17.64 -17.36 -34.61
N LYS A 164 -18.91 -17.64 -34.94
CA LYS A 164 -20.00 -16.66 -34.93
C LYS A 164 -20.27 -16.12 -33.53
N LEU A 165 -20.23 -16.97 -32.50
CA LEU A 165 -20.45 -16.56 -31.12
C LEU A 165 -19.35 -15.58 -30.68
N ILE A 166 -18.10 -15.85 -31.07
CA ILE A 166 -16.96 -14.99 -30.72
C ILE A 166 -17.06 -13.60 -31.36
N ARG A 167 -17.68 -13.49 -32.54
CA ARG A 167 -17.91 -12.20 -33.20
C ARG A 167 -18.91 -11.33 -32.44
N GLU A 168 -19.83 -11.97 -31.72
CA GLU A 168 -20.82 -11.31 -30.87
C GLU A 168 -20.25 -11.03 -29.47
N ILE A 169 -18.96 -11.26 -29.19
CA ILE A 169 -18.40 -10.94 -27.88
C ILE A 169 -17.98 -9.46 -27.85
N PRO A 170 -18.55 -8.62 -26.98
CA PRO A 170 -17.97 -7.33 -26.67
C PRO A 170 -16.68 -7.56 -25.89
N PHE A 171 -15.53 -7.32 -26.53
CA PHE A 171 -14.23 -7.30 -25.87
C PHE A 171 -13.93 -5.91 -25.34
N THR A 172 -13.48 -5.82 -24.10
CA THR A 172 -12.94 -4.61 -23.51
C THR A 172 -11.44 -4.80 -23.25
N ASN A 173 -10.67 -3.73 -23.39
CA ASN A 173 -9.27 -3.78 -22.98
C ASN A 173 -9.22 -3.83 -21.45
N ALA A 174 -8.39 -4.71 -20.89
CA ALA A 174 -8.09 -4.74 -19.47
C ALA A 174 -7.02 -3.69 -19.13
N SER A 175 -7.15 -2.49 -19.71
CA SER A 175 -6.23 -1.38 -19.48
C SER A 175 -6.34 -0.85 -18.05
N GLU A 176 -7.52 -0.92 -17.43
CA GLU A 176 -7.80 -0.45 -16.08
C GLU A 176 -6.83 -0.96 -15.01
N ALA A 177 -6.55 -2.28 -14.98
CA ALA A 177 -5.62 -2.84 -13.99
C ALA A 177 -4.20 -2.27 -14.17
N ILE A 178 -3.82 -1.96 -15.40
CA ILE A 178 -2.50 -1.45 -15.77
C ILE A 178 -2.43 0.07 -15.55
N THR A 179 -3.48 0.82 -15.87
CA THR A 179 -3.57 2.27 -15.58
C THR A 179 -3.65 2.54 -14.08
N ILE A 180 -4.32 1.69 -13.30
CA ILE A 180 -4.27 1.71 -11.82
C ILE A 180 -2.85 1.43 -11.33
N SER A 181 -2.16 0.45 -11.91
CA SER A 181 -0.77 0.13 -11.55
C SER A 181 0.19 1.28 -11.91
N LEU A 182 -0.03 1.97 -13.02
CA LEU A 182 0.73 3.17 -13.41
C LEU A 182 0.42 4.36 -12.49
N GLU A 183 -0.85 4.58 -12.10
CA GLU A 183 -1.22 5.61 -11.12
C GLU A 183 -0.54 5.37 -9.77
N GLN A 184 -0.46 4.09 -9.35
CA GLN A 184 0.27 3.73 -8.14
C GLN A 184 1.77 4.05 -8.23
N LEU A 185 2.34 4.19 -9.43
CA LEU A 185 3.73 4.60 -9.66
C LEU A 185 3.88 6.11 -9.87
N LYS A 186 2.79 6.88 -9.92
CA LYS A 186 2.82 8.35 -10.01
C LYS A 186 3.55 9.00 -8.83
N ASP A 187 3.40 8.40 -7.66
CA ASP A 187 4.08 8.86 -6.45
C ASP A 187 5.60 8.65 -6.56
N ALA A 188 6.34 9.75 -6.72
CA ALA A 188 7.80 9.75 -6.80
C ALA A 188 8.47 9.05 -5.61
N THR A 189 7.83 8.96 -4.44
CA THR A 189 8.39 8.24 -3.29
C THR A 189 8.50 6.72 -3.52
N ARG A 190 7.70 6.17 -4.44
CA ARG A 190 7.71 4.76 -4.83
C ARG A 190 8.72 4.43 -5.92
N TRP A 191 9.35 5.45 -6.51
CA TRP A 191 10.42 5.24 -7.46
C TRP A 191 11.68 4.72 -6.76
N PRO A 192 12.51 3.92 -7.45
CA PRO A 192 13.84 3.55 -6.97
C PRO A 192 14.57 4.79 -6.44
N ARG A 193 15.32 4.66 -5.35
CA ARG A 193 16.01 5.79 -4.70
C ARG A 193 16.85 6.59 -5.70
N ALA A 194 17.58 5.89 -6.55
CA ALA A 194 18.40 6.46 -7.62
C ALA A 194 17.64 7.31 -8.65
N LEU A 195 16.32 7.10 -8.80
CA LEU A 195 15.47 7.85 -9.72
C LEU A 195 14.69 8.99 -9.03
N ARG A 196 14.87 9.18 -7.72
CA ARG A 196 14.27 10.28 -6.96
C ARG A 196 15.12 11.56 -6.96
N ASP A 197 16.33 11.49 -7.49
CA ASP A 197 17.24 12.63 -7.56
C ASP A 197 16.68 13.77 -8.42
N ALA A 198 17.11 15.01 -8.13
CA ALA A 198 16.66 16.21 -8.83
C ALA A 198 16.86 16.17 -10.35
N ARG A 199 17.83 15.38 -10.85
CA ARG A 199 18.08 15.19 -12.30
C ARG A 199 16.92 14.50 -13.04
N PHE A 200 16.08 13.74 -12.33
CA PHE A 200 14.92 13.04 -12.88
C PHE A 200 13.59 13.73 -12.56
N ALA A 201 13.60 14.84 -11.81
CA ALA A 201 12.39 15.64 -11.53
C ALA A 201 11.56 15.99 -12.79
N PRO A 202 12.15 16.39 -13.94
CA PRO A 202 11.35 16.62 -15.15
C PRO A 202 10.71 15.34 -15.70
N ASP A 203 11.40 14.20 -15.61
CA ASP A 203 10.89 12.90 -16.08
C ASP A 203 9.77 12.37 -15.17
N GLN A 204 9.91 12.56 -13.85
CA GLN A 204 8.88 12.24 -12.86
C GLN A 204 7.59 13.03 -13.14
N LYS A 205 7.72 14.34 -13.41
CA LYS A 205 6.57 15.18 -13.73
C LYS A 205 5.92 14.79 -15.06
N ALA A 206 6.74 14.56 -16.11
CA ALA A 206 6.24 14.11 -17.41
C ALA A 206 5.54 12.74 -17.31
N PHE A 207 6.04 11.84 -16.46
CA PHE A 207 5.37 10.58 -16.16
C PHE A 207 4.01 10.80 -15.50
N GLU A 208 3.97 11.62 -14.45
CA GLU A 208 2.74 11.93 -13.73
C GLU A 208 1.67 12.51 -14.66
N ASP A 209 2.03 13.49 -15.49
CA ASP A 209 1.11 14.10 -16.46
C ASP A 209 0.60 13.07 -17.48
N ALA A 210 1.47 12.19 -17.99
CA ALA A 210 1.10 11.15 -18.94
C ALA A 210 0.19 10.07 -18.32
N VAL A 211 0.42 9.70 -17.07
CA VAL A 211 -0.41 8.71 -16.35
C VAL A 211 -1.79 9.27 -16.01
N VAL A 212 -1.86 10.53 -15.57
CA VAL A 212 -3.14 11.21 -15.33
C VAL A 212 -3.96 11.30 -16.61
N GLN A 213 -3.31 11.60 -17.73
CA GLN A 213 -3.97 11.61 -19.04
C GLN A 213 -4.44 10.20 -19.44
N ALA A 214 -3.59 9.19 -19.29
CA ALA A 214 -3.94 7.80 -19.61
C ALA A 214 -5.13 7.30 -18.80
N ARG A 215 -5.26 7.71 -17.53
CA ARG A 215 -6.41 7.37 -16.67
C ARG A 215 -7.71 7.98 -17.14
N LYS A 216 -7.70 9.26 -17.54
CA LYS A 216 -8.89 9.92 -18.09
C LYS A 216 -9.33 9.26 -19.39
N GLU A 217 -8.39 8.97 -20.27
CA GLU A 217 -8.67 8.31 -21.55
C GLU A 217 -9.16 6.87 -21.36
N ASP A 218 -8.65 6.16 -20.34
CA ASP A 218 -9.11 4.83 -19.95
C ASP A 218 -10.53 4.84 -19.37
N GLU A 219 -10.91 5.85 -18.59
CA GLU A 219 -12.31 6.07 -18.14
C GLU A 219 -13.26 6.30 -19.34
N GLU A 220 -12.77 6.93 -20.41
CA GLU A 220 -13.50 7.12 -21.67
C GLU A 220 -13.49 5.85 -22.55
N GLY A 221 -12.76 4.81 -22.14
CA GLY A 221 -12.72 3.48 -22.75
C GLY A 221 -11.57 3.26 -23.74
N GLU A 222 -10.76 4.28 -24.04
CA GLU A 222 -9.64 4.16 -24.99
C GLU A 222 -8.50 5.13 -24.70
N ILE A 223 -7.31 4.57 -24.50
CA ILE A 223 -6.05 5.33 -24.34
C ILE A 223 -5.48 5.69 -25.71
N ALA A 224 -5.21 6.98 -25.93
CA ALA A 224 -4.66 7.48 -27.17
C ALA A 224 -3.23 6.95 -27.38
N PRO A 225 -2.84 6.57 -28.61
CA PRO A 225 -1.47 6.16 -28.92
C PRO A 225 -0.42 7.21 -28.51
N GLU A 226 -0.75 8.48 -28.68
CA GLU A 226 0.12 9.61 -28.29
C GLU A 226 0.40 9.63 -26.78
N THR A 227 -0.59 9.28 -25.96
CA THR A 227 -0.45 9.21 -24.51
C THR A 227 0.46 8.05 -24.10
N LEU A 228 0.34 6.90 -24.77
CA LEU A 228 1.25 5.77 -24.57
C LEU A 228 2.69 6.09 -25.01
N ASP A 229 2.85 6.85 -26.09
CA ASP A 229 4.16 7.28 -26.57
C ASP A 229 4.83 8.26 -25.61
N LYS A 230 4.08 9.13 -24.92
CA LYS A 230 4.62 9.97 -23.83
C LYS A 230 5.19 9.13 -22.68
N VAL A 231 4.48 8.08 -22.25
CA VAL A 231 4.98 7.20 -21.18
C VAL A 231 6.24 6.44 -21.64
N ARG A 232 6.28 5.99 -22.90
CA ARG A 232 7.49 5.36 -23.49
C ARG A 232 8.65 6.34 -23.62
N GLN A 233 8.38 7.60 -23.94
CA GLN A 233 9.39 8.63 -24.06
C GLN A 233 10.07 8.86 -22.70
N VAL A 234 9.29 8.97 -21.62
CA VAL A 234 9.83 9.06 -20.25
C VAL A 234 10.74 7.87 -19.92
N ALA A 235 10.29 6.64 -20.20
CA ALA A 235 11.10 5.45 -19.95
C ALA A 235 12.41 5.46 -20.75
N THR A 236 12.37 5.97 -21.99
CA THR A 236 13.53 6.15 -22.87
C THR A 236 14.48 7.22 -22.32
N ASP A 237 13.96 8.37 -21.88
CA ASP A 237 14.76 9.48 -21.36
C ASP A 237 15.48 9.07 -20.06
N ILE A 238 14.79 8.35 -19.16
CA ILE A 238 15.40 7.77 -17.96
C ILE A 238 16.52 6.80 -18.35
N LYS A 239 16.29 5.91 -19.31
CA LYS A 239 17.30 4.96 -19.80
C LYS A 239 18.54 5.67 -20.33
N VAL A 240 18.36 6.72 -21.14
CA VAL A 240 19.45 7.50 -21.72
C VAL A 240 20.25 8.20 -20.62
N LYS A 241 19.56 8.84 -19.65
CA LYS A 241 20.21 9.52 -18.51
C LYS A 241 21.00 8.55 -17.64
N LEU A 242 20.47 7.35 -17.37
CA LEU A 242 21.17 6.29 -16.64
C LEU A 242 22.41 5.78 -17.40
N GLY A 243 22.38 5.78 -18.74
CA GLY A 243 23.53 5.39 -19.57
C GLY A 243 24.63 6.46 -19.64
N GLN A 244 24.25 7.74 -19.64
CA GLN A 244 25.19 8.86 -19.69
C GLN A 244 25.86 9.14 -18.33
N MET A 245 25.13 8.90 -17.24
CA MET A 245 25.61 9.09 -15.87
C MET A 245 25.30 7.83 -15.05
N PRO A 246 26.14 6.79 -15.19
CA PRO A 246 25.95 5.55 -14.45
C PRO A 246 25.98 5.83 -12.95
N LEU A 247 25.16 5.08 -12.20
CA LEU A 247 25.16 5.14 -10.74
C LEU A 247 26.39 4.40 -10.21
N ASP A 248 26.95 4.89 -9.10
CA ASP A 248 28.12 4.27 -8.46
C ASP A 248 27.78 2.88 -7.89
N ASP A 249 26.54 2.66 -7.47
CA ASP A 249 26.06 1.36 -6.98
C ASP A 249 25.43 0.51 -8.10
N ARG A 250 25.97 -0.70 -8.28
CA ARG A 250 25.49 -1.72 -9.21
C ARG A 250 24.09 -2.22 -8.85
N ALA A 251 23.74 -2.27 -7.56
CA ALA A 251 22.41 -2.68 -7.10
C ALA A 251 21.35 -1.63 -7.45
N GLU A 252 21.63 -0.35 -7.21
CA GLU A 252 20.74 0.76 -7.56
C GLU A 252 20.58 0.90 -9.09
N THR A 253 21.66 0.68 -9.85
CA THR A 253 21.59 0.63 -11.32
C THR A 253 20.63 -0.44 -11.81
N ARG A 254 20.69 -1.64 -11.21
CA ARG A 254 19.82 -2.77 -11.58
C ARG A 254 18.35 -2.46 -11.23
N GLU A 255 18.10 -1.87 -10.08
CA GLU A 255 16.75 -1.47 -9.66
C GLU A 255 16.15 -0.43 -10.60
N ALA A 256 16.92 0.60 -10.97
CA ALA A 256 16.50 1.63 -11.93
C ALA A 256 16.22 1.04 -13.32
N GLN A 257 17.05 0.11 -13.80
CA GLN A 257 16.81 -0.59 -15.06
C GLN A 257 15.56 -1.48 -15.02
N ASN A 258 15.31 -2.18 -13.91
CA ASN A 258 14.09 -2.97 -13.73
C ASN A 258 12.84 -2.10 -13.72
N PHE A 259 12.92 -0.89 -13.14
CA PHE A 259 11.85 0.09 -13.20
C PHE A 259 11.54 0.53 -14.63
N VAL A 260 12.57 0.89 -15.40
CA VAL A 260 12.43 1.24 -16.84
C VAL A 260 11.81 0.08 -17.63
N LYS A 261 12.25 -1.17 -17.40
CA LYS A 261 11.62 -2.37 -18.00
C LYS A 261 10.14 -2.46 -17.70
N THR A 262 9.77 -2.22 -16.44
CA THR A 262 8.39 -2.28 -15.98
C THR A 262 7.53 -1.25 -16.74
N LEU A 263 8.03 -0.03 -16.94
CA LEU A 263 7.32 1.00 -17.71
C LEU A 263 7.13 0.60 -19.19
N PHE A 264 8.16 0.05 -19.84
CA PHE A 264 8.01 -0.45 -21.21
C PHE A 264 7.05 -1.64 -21.32
N ALA A 265 7.08 -2.56 -20.35
CA ALA A 265 6.17 -3.70 -20.31
C ALA A 265 4.70 -3.23 -20.14
N MET A 266 4.45 -2.32 -19.20
CA MET A 266 3.10 -1.77 -18.96
C MET A 266 2.58 -0.99 -20.17
N THR A 267 3.39 -0.12 -20.77
CA THR A 267 2.98 0.63 -21.98
C THR A 267 2.75 -0.27 -23.19
N ARG A 268 3.49 -1.37 -23.31
CA ARG A 268 3.25 -2.39 -24.33
C ARG A 268 1.93 -3.14 -24.09
N MET A 269 1.62 -3.48 -22.85
CA MET A 269 0.37 -4.14 -22.48
C MET A 269 -0.86 -3.22 -22.67
N LEU A 270 -0.68 -1.90 -22.52
CA LEU A 270 -1.72 -0.91 -22.81
C LEU A 270 -1.90 -0.62 -24.30
N ALA A 271 -0.87 -0.86 -25.11
CA ALA A 271 -0.94 -0.59 -26.55
C ALA A 271 -1.92 -1.58 -27.20
N LYS A 272 -2.99 -1.05 -27.79
CA LYS A 272 -3.95 -1.85 -28.56
C LYS A 272 -3.20 -2.58 -29.68
N PRO A 273 -3.22 -3.91 -29.70
CA PRO A 273 -3.00 -4.66 -30.92
C PRO A 273 -4.17 -4.38 -31.88
N LYS A 274 -4.00 -4.61 -33.18
CA LYS A 274 -5.07 -4.43 -34.18
C LYS A 274 -6.14 -5.52 -34.04
N VAL A 275 -6.91 -5.49 -32.94
CA VAL A 275 -7.92 -6.49 -32.56
C VAL A 275 -8.92 -6.69 -33.69
N GLU A 276 -9.38 -5.60 -34.34
CA GLU A 276 -10.31 -5.68 -35.47
C GLU A 276 -9.72 -6.44 -36.66
N GLN A 277 -8.41 -6.33 -36.93
CA GLN A 277 -7.77 -7.06 -38.02
C GLN A 277 -7.72 -8.55 -37.72
N VAL A 278 -7.38 -8.95 -36.50
CA VAL A 278 -7.35 -10.36 -36.11
C VAL A 278 -8.76 -10.95 -36.00
N LEU A 279 -9.73 -10.20 -35.46
CA LEU A 279 -11.15 -10.58 -35.48
C LEU A 279 -11.68 -10.71 -36.92
N SER A 280 -11.20 -9.90 -37.86
CA SER A 280 -11.55 -10.03 -39.27
C SER A 280 -10.97 -11.29 -39.91
N GLU A 281 -9.80 -11.76 -39.47
CA GLU A 281 -9.22 -13.04 -39.90
C GLU A 281 -9.98 -14.22 -39.30
N LEU A 282 -10.46 -14.11 -38.06
CA LEU A 282 -11.39 -15.09 -37.45
C LEU A 282 -12.72 -15.21 -38.21
N ARG A 283 -13.09 -14.23 -39.06
CA ARG A 283 -14.27 -14.37 -39.94
C ARG A 283 -14.13 -15.50 -40.96
N LYS A 284 -12.89 -15.88 -41.29
CA LYS A 284 -12.57 -16.92 -42.29
C LYS A 284 -12.72 -18.35 -41.74
N PHE A 285 -12.83 -18.50 -40.42
CA PHE A 285 -12.98 -19.80 -39.77
C PHE A 285 -14.41 -19.96 -39.22
N GLU A 286 -14.98 -21.15 -39.36
CA GLU A 286 -16.32 -21.48 -38.83
C GLU A 286 -16.27 -21.94 -37.37
N LYS A 287 -15.17 -22.56 -36.96
CA LYS A 287 -14.97 -23.07 -35.60
C LYS A 287 -13.62 -22.63 -35.06
N THR A 288 -13.57 -22.44 -33.76
CA THR A 288 -12.35 -22.17 -33.00
C THR A 288 -12.47 -22.78 -31.61
N THR A 289 -11.39 -22.85 -30.86
CA THR A 289 -11.37 -23.49 -29.53
C THR A 289 -11.40 -22.45 -28.42
N VAL A 290 -11.93 -22.82 -27.26
CA VAL A 290 -11.85 -21.98 -26.05
C VAL A 290 -10.39 -21.68 -25.71
N GLY A 291 -9.47 -22.65 -25.84
CA GLY A 291 -8.04 -22.44 -25.62
C GLY A 291 -7.43 -21.37 -26.54
N ASN A 292 -7.84 -21.32 -27.81
CA ASN A 292 -7.40 -20.27 -28.74
C ASN A 292 -7.98 -18.90 -28.37
N LEU A 293 -9.25 -18.83 -27.96
CA LEU A 293 -9.87 -17.59 -27.46
C LEU A 293 -9.16 -17.07 -26.21
N LEU A 294 -8.88 -17.93 -25.23
CA LEU A 294 -8.17 -17.56 -24.00
C LEU A 294 -6.74 -17.10 -24.31
N GLY A 295 -6.04 -17.80 -25.20
CA GLY A 295 -4.72 -17.39 -25.67
C GLY A 295 -4.73 -16.04 -26.39
N PHE A 296 -5.75 -15.78 -27.20
CA PHE A 296 -6.00 -14.50 -27.85
C PHE A 296 -6.23 -13.38 -26.83
N MET A 297 -7.16 -13.59 -25.89
CA MET A 297 -7.47 -12.61 -24.84
C MET A 297 -6.26 -12.31 -23.95
N ARG A 298 -5.47 -13.33 -23.60
CA ARG A 298 -4.23 -13.16 -22.83
C ARG A 298 -3.17 -12.39 -23.60
N THR A 299 -2.99 -12.68 -24.89
CA THR A 299 -1.97 -12.02 -25.73
C THR A 299 -2.29 -10.55 -25.94
N PHE A 300 -3.58 -10.22 -26.00
CA PHE A 300 -4.09 -8.89 -26.32
C PHE A 300 -4.68 -8.14 -25.12
N ASN A 301 -4.49 -8.67 -23.91
CA ASN A 301 -4.98 -8.11 -22.65
C ASN A 301 -6.48 -7.74 -22.70
N LEU A 302 -7.30 -8.65 -23.22
CA LEU A 302 -8.74 -8.44 -23.38
C LEU A 302 -9.54 -9.13 -22.25
N ARG A 303 -10.67 -8.52 -21.90
CA ARG A 303 -11.70 -9.04 -20.99
C ARG A 303 -13.06 -9.03 -21.67
N PHE A 304 -14.01 -9.76 -21.09
CA PHE A 304 -15.41 -9.76 -21.49
C PHE A 304 -16.09 -8.48 -20.99
N GLY A 305 -16.71 -7.73 -21.90
CA GLY A 305 -17.52 -6.56 -21.59
C GLY A 305 -19.00 -6.88 -21.41
N PRO A 306 -19.86 -5.88 -21.16
CA PRO A 306 -21.29 -6.10 -20.99
C PRO A 306 -22.00 -6.43 -22.32
N ALA A 307 -22.78 -7.52 -22.33
CA ALA A 307 -23.64 -7.93 -23.44
C ALA A 307 -24.93 -7.10 -23.48
N THR A 308 -24.92 -6.07 -24.32
CA THR A 308 -26.05 -5.13 -24.45
C THR A 308 -27.12 -5.63 -25.42
N THR A 309 -26.74 -6.35 -26.48
CA THR A 309 -27.67 -6.83 -27.51
C THR A 309 -28.17 -8.27 -27.24
N PRO A 310 -29.34 -8.67 -27.78
CA PRO A 310 -29.85 -10.04 -27.63
C PRO A 310 -28.91 -11.12 -28.19
N GLY A 311 -28.21 -10.83 -29.30
CA GLY A 311 -27.22 -11.74 -29.89
C GLY A 311 -26.02 -11.96 -28.97
N GLN A 312 -25.50 -10.88 -28.38
CA GLN A 312 -24.40 -10.93 -27.42
C GLN A 312 -24.77 -11.76 -26.17
N ARG A 313 -26.00 -11.60 -25.66
CA ARG A 313 -26.47 -12.35 -24.47
C ARG A 313 -26.58 -13.84 -24.74
N ASN A 314 -27.07 -14.23 -25.91
CA ASN A 314 -27.11 -15.65 -26.30
C ASN A 314 -25.69 -16.21 -26.44
N ALA A 315 -24.79 -15.47 -27.08
CA ALA A 315 -23.39 -15.86 -27.19
C ALA A 315 -22.72 -16.04 -25.83
N TYR A 316 -23.02 -15.18 -24.86
CA TYR A 316 -22.48 -15.27 -23.50
C TYR A 316 -22.99 -16.49 -22.75
N ASN A 317 -24.26 -16.86 -22.89
CA ASN A 317 -24.81 -18.06 -22.25
C ASN A 317 -24.18 -19.35 -22.82
N GLU A 318 -24.02 -19.42 -24.14
CA GLU A 318 -23.39 -20.57 -24.80
C GLU A 318 -21.89 -20.66 -24.47
N LEU A 319 -21.19 -19.53 -24.52
CA LEU A 319 -19.77 -19.46 -24.18
C LEU A 319 -19.53 -19.78 -22.71
N PHE A 320 -20.38 -19.31 -21.80
CA PHE A 320 -20.25 -19.59 -20.37
C PHE A 320 -20.27 -21.09 -20.13
N SER A 321 -21.22 -21.83 -20.71
CA SER A 321 -21.27 -23.29 -20.58
C SER A 321 -20.01 -23.97 -21.13
N ALA A 322 -19.46 -23.49 -22.25
CA ALA A 322 -18.22 -24.04 -22.81
C ALA A 322 -17.00 -23.75 -21.93
N MET A 323 -16.88 -22.54 -21.37
CA MET A 323 -15.79 -22.15 -20.47
C MET A 323 -15.86 -22.86 -19.11
N ASP A 324 -17.08 -23.06 -18.60
CA ASP A 324 -17.36 -23.79 -17.36
C ASP A 324 -16.89 -25.25 -17.47
N GLN A 325 -17.20 -25.92 -18.58
CA GLN A 325 -16.70 -27.28 -18.86
C GLN A 325 -15.17 -27.35 -18.94
N VAL A 326 -14.52 -26.33 -19.53
CA VAL A 326 -13.06 -26.25 -19.62
C VAL A 326 -12.44 -26.08 -18.23
N ARG A 327 -13.00 -25.18 -17.41
CA ARG A 327 -12.61 -24.98 -16.01
C ARG A 327 -12.70 -26.29 -15.24
N ASP A 328 -13.84 -26.96 -15.28
CA ASP A 328 -14.06 -28.17 -14.48
C ASP A 328 -13.08 -29.29 -14.88
N LYS A 329 -12.79 -29.43 -16.18
CA LYS A 329 -11.76 -30.36 -16.67
C LYS A 329 -10.37 -30.00 -16.14
N ILE A 330 -9.99 -28.73 -16.19
CA ILE A 330 -8.67 -28.29 -15.72
C ILE A 330 -8.55 -28.44 -14.22
N VAL A 331 -9.56 -28.05 -13.44
CA VAL A 331 -9.55 -28.20 -11.98
C VAL A 331 -9.44 -29.68 -11.60
N ALA A 332 -10.16 -30.56 -12.31
CA ALA A 332 -10.07 -32.01 -12.11
C ALA A 332 -8.67 -32.58 -12.44
N GLU A 333 -8.05 -32.11 -13.52
CA GLU A 333 -6.70 -32.54 -13.94
C GLU A 333 -5.58 -31.91 -13.09
N ALA A 334 -5.77 -30.69 -12.59
CA ALA A 334 -4.69 -29.88 -12.05
C ALA A 334 -4.38 -30.12 -10.57
N LYS A 335 -5.25 -30.78 -9.77
CA LYS A 335 -5.08 -31.05 -8.31
C LYS A 335 -3.98 -30.20 -7.67
N LEU A 336 -4.23 -28.88 -7.62
CA LEU A 336 -3.18 -27.87 -7.49
C LEU A 336 -2.54 -27.93 -6.10
N ASP A 337 -1.24 -28.19 -6.06
CA ASP A 337 -0.39 -28.12 -4.86
C ASP A 337 -0.37 -26.68 -4.29
N ASP A 338 -0.80 -26.52 -3.04
CA ASP A 338 -0.98 -25.22 -2.37
C ASP A 338 0.33 -24.48 -2.00
N THR A 339 1.49 -25.05 -2.30
CA THR A 339 2.81 -24.56 -1.85
C THR A 339 3.31 -23.32 -2.61
N VAL A 340 2.77 -23.02 -3.79
CA VAL A 340 3.17 -21.85 -4.61
C VAL A 340 2.53 -20.54 -4.12
N THR A 341 1.46 -20.63 -3.32
CA THR A 341 0.67 -19.51 -2.78
C THR A 341 1.48 -18.58 -1.86
N GLU A 342 2.52 -19.10 -1.20
CA GLU A 342 3.35 -18.34 -0.26
C GLU A 342 4.39 -17.45 -0.96
N LYS A 343 4.91 -17.86 -2.14
CA LYS A 343 5.90 -17.07 -2.90
C LYS A 343 5.28 -15.92 -3.68
N ALA A 344 4.03 -16.06 -4.15
CA ALA A 344 3.35 -15.01 -4.91
C ALA A 344 2.90 -13.82 -4.03
N LYS A 345 2.63 -14.03 -2.73
CA LYS A 345 2.22 -12.98 -1.80
C LYS A 345 3.33 -12.00 -1.41
N THR A 346 4.60 -12.31 -1.70
CA THR A 346 5.77 -11.54 -1.29
C THR A 346 6.50 -10.84 -2.44
N ALA A 347 6.12 -11.09 -3.70
CA ALA A 347 6.77 -10.52 -4.87
C ALA A 347 6.31 -9.07 -5.12
N LYS A 348 7.25 -8.15 -5.33
CA LYS A 348 6.93 -6.78 -5.74
C LYS A 348 6.71 -6.75 -7.26
N LEU A 349 5.89 -5.80 -7.73
CA LEU A 349 5.52 -5.68 -9.14
C LEU A 349 6.72 -5.60 -10.12
N HIS A 350 7.83 -4.99 -9.69
CA HIS A 350 9.07 -4.91 -10.47
C HIS A 350 9.91 -6.20 -10.48
N ASP A 351 9.69 -7.10 -9.53
CA ASP A 351 10.39 -8.40 -9.48
C ASP A 351 9.92 -9.31 -10.62
N PHE A 352 8.65 -9.17 -11.02
CA PHE A 352 8.04 -9.95 -12.11
C PHE A 352 8.73 -9.74 -13.46
N PHE A 353 9.22 -8.53 -13.74
CA PHE A 353 9.87 -8.18 -15.00
C PHE A 353 11.41 -8.23 -14.94
N SER A 354 11.97 -8.51 -13.75
CA SER A 354 13.42 -8.51 -13.53
C SER A 354 14.17 -9.62 -14.30
N ALA A 355 13.49 -10.73 -14.61
CA ALA A 355 14.02 -11.88 -15.35
C ALA A 355 13.97 -11.72 -16.88
N MET A 356 13.34 -10.65 -17.40
CA MET A 356 13.15 -10.44 -18.84
C MET A 356 14.27 -9.57 -19.42
N GLU A 357 14.85 -9.97 -20.56
CA GLU A 357 15.85 -9.15 -21.28
C GLU A 357 15.20 -7.91 -21.91
N MET A 358 15.91 -6.77 -21.93
CA MET A 358 15.38 -5.49 -22.44
C MET A 358 14.85 -5.59 -23.88
N ASP A 359 15.53 -6.36 -24.74
CA ASP A 359 15.17 -6.48 -26.15
C ASP A 359 13.81 -7.17 -26.35
N HIS A 360 13.45 -8.11 -25.46
CA HIS A 360 12.14 -8.75 -25.45
C HIS A 360 11.03 -7.80 -24.99
N VAL A 361 11.33 -6.88 -24.08
CA VAL A 361 10.39 -5.88 -23.57
C VAL A 361 10.19 -4.74 -24.58
N GLU A 362 11.26 -4.32 -25.27
CA GLU A 362 11.24 -3.31 -26.33
C GLU A 362 10.60 -3.81 -27.63
N GLY A 363 10.37 -5.12 -27.78
CA GLY A 363 9.81 -5.72 -28.99
C GLY A 363 10.78 -5.80 -30.17
N LYS A 364 12.09 -5.69 -29.92
CA LYS A 364 13.10 -6.01 -30.94
C LYS A 364 13.13 -7.53 -31.14
N LYS A 365 13.10 -7.95 -32.41
CA LYS A 365 13.32 -9.36 -32.77
C LYS A 365 14.68 -9.76 -32.16
N PRO A 366 14.78 -10.85 -31.38
CA PRO A 366 16.08 -11.29 -30.87
C PRO A 366 17.03 -11.45 -32.06
N ALA A 367 18.23 -10.88 -31.94
CA ALA A 367 19.28 -11.13 -32.92
C ALA A 367 19.44 -12.65 -33.02
N ALA A 368 19.34 -13.19 -34.24
CA ALA A 368 19.45 -14.61 -34.49
C ALA A 368 20.72 -15.12 -33.80
N THR A 369 20.56 -16.04 -32.85
CA THR A 369 21.66 -16.76 -32.24
C THR A 369 22.46 -17.38 -33.37
N THR A 370 23.71 -16.93 -33.54
CA THR A 370 24.65 -17.54 -34.49
C THR A 370 24.76 -19.02 -34.13
N PRO A 371 24.55 -19.94 -35.09
CA PRO A 371 24.66 -21.36 -34.82
C PRO A 371 26.07 -21.70 -34.31
N PRO A 372 26.21 -22.63 -33.37
CA PRO A 372 27.51 -23.02 -32.84
C PRO A 372 28.43 -23.51 -33.97
N PRO A 373 29.75 -23.23 -33.88
CA PRO A 373 30.69 -23.65 -34.92
C PRO A 373 30.63 -25.17 -35.08
N ALA A 374 30.50 -25.60 -36.33
CA ALA A 374 30.50 -27.01 -36.68
C ALA A 374 31.78 -27.68 -36.16
N PRO A 375 31.70 -28.92 -35.64
CA PRO A 375 32.89 -29.65 -35.23
C PRO A 375 33.84 -29.80 -36.43
N GLN A 376 35.10 -29.40 -36.22
CA GLN A 376 36.16 -29.55 -37.22
C GLN A 376 36.48 -31.04 -37.45
N PRO A 377 36.90 -31.42 -38.67
CA PRO A 377 37.05 -32.81 -39.12
C PRO A 377 38.14 -33.60 -38.38
#